data_AF-A0A351FWD0-F1
#
_entry.id   AF-A0A351FWD0-F1
#
_cell.length_a   1.000
_cell.length_b   1.000
_cell.length_c   1.000
_cell.angle_alpha   90.00
_cell.angle_beta   90.00
_cell.angle_gamma   90.00
#
_symmetry.space_group_name_H-M   'P 1'
#
loop_
_entity.id
_entity.type
_entity.pdbx_description
1 polymer ?
#
loop_
_entity_poly.entity_id
_entity_poly.type
_entity_poly.pdbx_seq_one_letter_code
_entity_poly.pdbx_strand_id
1 'polypeptide(L)'
;MNVEQAIFTSLCSQRQKGYQLAASSPGLTAGEVQELSVWGPAHDALMCDAGRPLSINFHRLSSGRFAVSRTHLNGDEYSGRGGGQVYSHILVLRESVFASFGYHPFRVLEAAEVAGRLTLWEPGTETLESFPLPGACSPVRGIEVARAKQTLSTSLLSRLLHITMLPENVGVMTDRNPHLQVAAMFDLLPLDRRTDMTFSTGLKPSQQRNFHLQIARTTNDANEVQRLDRQRVWFDLRHDAGDLVGPLNEWAEFVAALLEGGHIAALPRVLRSTDRQRDGSLSGILSELELGLQQNIGWPAASAEVPI
;
A
#
# COMPACT_ATOMS: atom_id res chain seq x y z
N MET A 1 -18.65 10.58 8.50
CA MET A 1 -18.47 9.26 9.15
C MET A 1 -17.12 9.27 9.83
N ASN A 2 -17.01 8.66 11.01
CA ASN A 2 -15.78 8.70 11.80
C ASN A 2 -14.81 7.59 11.38
N VAL A 3 -13.54 7.87 11.61
CA VAL A 3 -12.41 6.94 11.56
C VAL A 3 -12.11 6.53 12.99
N GLU A 4 -12.00 5.22 13.21
CA GLU A 4 -11.51 4.68 14.47
C GLU A 4 -9.99 4.61 14.43
N GLN A 5 -9.34 4.64 15.58
CA GLN A 5 -7.88 4.55 15.64
C GLN A 5 -7.40 3.61 16.74
N ALA A 6 -6.17 3.13 16.58
CA ALA A 6 -5.50 2.29 17.56
C ALA A 6 -4.00 2.61 17.56
N ILE A 7 -3.37 2.50 18.73
CA ILE A 7 -1.91 2.61 18.89
C ILE A 7 -1.37 1.26 19.28
N PHE A 8 -0.44 0.73 18.48
CA PHE A 8 0.33 -0.46 18.81
C PHE A 8 1.77 -0.07 19.13
N THR A 9 2.23 -0.35 20.34
CA THR A 9 3.59 -0.02 20.79
C THR A 9 3.99 -0.92 21.96
N SER A 10 5.28 -0.89 22.31
CA SER A 10 5.77 -1.56 23.52
C SER A 10 5.40 -0.73 24.75
N LEU A 11 4.75 -1.36 25.73
CA LEU A 11 4.47 -0.73 27.03
C LEU A 11 5.30 -1.41 28.12
N CYS A 12 5.82 -0.59 29.05
CA CYS A 12 6.42 -1.04 30.28
C CYS A 12 5.53 -0.61 31.44
N SER A 13 4.54 -1.44 31.79
CA SER A 13 3.70 -1.24 32.96
C SER A 13 4.00 -2.30 34.02
N GLN A 14 3.53 -2.08 35.26
CA GLN A 14 3.69 -3.06 36.33
C GLN A 14 3.00 -4.41 36.04
N ARG A 15 2.01 -4.43 35.13
CA ARG A 15 1.18 -5.62 34.85
C ARG A 15 1.46 -6.28 33.51
N GLN A 16 1.97 -5.53 32.53
CA GLN A 16 2.22 -6.03 31.17
C GLN A 16 3.50 -5.44 30.61
N LYS A 17 4.32 -6.31 30.00
CA LYS A 17 5.56 -5.97 29.31
C LYS A 17 5.51 -6.52 27.90
N GLY A 18 5.80 -5.68 26.93
CA GLY A 18 5.91 -6.08 25.52
C GLY A 18 5.02 -5.26 24.60
N TYR A 19 4.99 -5.70 23.35
CA TYR A 19 4.25 -5.08 22.26
C TYR A 19 2.79 -5.48 22.31
N GLN A 20 1.91 -4.48 22.36
CA GLN A 20 0.46 -4.66 22.42
C GLN A 20 -0.25 -3.43 21.87
N LEU A 21 -1.57 -3.55 21.69
CA LEU A 21 -2.42 -2.37 21.53
C LEU A 21 -2.47 -1.60 22.85
N ALA A 22 -1.81 -0.44 22.85
CA ALA A 22 -1.70 0.45 24.00
C ALA A 22 -2.93 1.32 24.20
N ALA A 23 -3.60 1.69 23.10
CA ALA A 23 -4.80 2.49 23.12
C ALA A 23 -5.69 2.20 21.90
N SER A 24 -7.00 2.38 22.04
CA SER A 24 -7.94 2.17 20.94
C SER A 24 -9.19 3.03 21.07
N SER A 25 -9.83 3.32 19.94
CA SER A 25 -11.13 3.99 19.92
C SER A 25 -12.27 3.03 20.27
N PRO A 26 -13.33 3.50 20.94
CA PRO A 26 -14.42 2.64 21.42
C PRO A 26 -15.27 2.04 20.29
N GLY A 27 -15.15 2.52 19.05
CA GLY A 27 -15.83 1.95 17.89
C GLY A 27 -15.11 0.75 17.27
N LEU A 28 -13.99 0.29 17.82
CA LEU A 28 -13.35 -0.98 17.46
C LEU A 28 -14.00 -2.14 18.24
N THR A 29 -14.34 -3.22 17.54
CA THR A 29 -14.83 -4.44 18.17
C THR A 29 -13.70 -5.22 18.82
N ALA A 30 -14.03 -6.09 19.79
CA ALA A 30 -13.03 -6.97 20.40
C ALA A 30 -12.30 -7.86 19.38
N GLY A 31 -13.02 -8.33 18.35
CA GLY A 31 -12.41 -9.12 17.26
C GLY A 31 -11.37 -8.34 16.46
N GLU A 32 -11.64 -7.06 16.16
CA GLU A 32 -10.68 -6.22 15.44
C GLU A 32 -9.51 -5.80 16.32
N VAL A 33 -9.72 -5.54 17.61
CA VAL A 33 -8.62 -5.29 18.55
C VAL A 33 -7.68 -6.51 18.60
N GLN A 34 -8.23 -7.72 18.66
CA GLN A 34 -7.44 -8.94 18.62
C GLN A 34 -6.70 -9.09 17.27
N GLU A 35 -7.39 -8.86 16.16
CA GLU A 35 -6.82 -8.95 14.81
C GLU A 35 -5.69 -7.93 14.61
N LEU A 36 -5.90 -6.67 14.98
CA LEU A 36 -4.89 -5.62 14.91
C LEU A 36 -3.67 -5.93 15.78
N SER A 37 -3.83 -6.64 16.89
CA SER A 37 -2.72 -7.10 17.72
C SER A 37 -1.84 -8.13 17.01
N VAL A 38 -2.42 -8.98 16.16
CA VAL A 38 -1.68 -9.94 15.30
C VAL A 38 -0.93 -9.21 14.18
N TRP A 39 -1.53 -8.15 13.64
CA TRP A 39 -0.89 -7.30 12.61
C TRP A 39 0.19 -6.37 13.17
N GLY A 40 0.20 -6.17 14.49
CA GLY A 40 1.14 -5.30 15.18
C GLY A 40 2.60 -5.72 15.03
N PRO A 41 3.50 -4.81 14.63
CA PRO A 41 4.94 -5.10 14.53
C PRO A 41 5.60 -5.17 15.89
N ALA A 42 6.29 -6.29 16.18
CA ALA A 42 7.12 -6.46 17.36
C ALA A 42 8.47 -5.69 17.25
N HIS A 43 9.37 -5.92 18.20
CA HIS A 43 10.74 -5.40 18.18
C HIS A 43 11.47 -5.73 16.88
N ASP A 44 12.33 -4.81 16.44
CA ASP A 44 13.19 -4.98 15.24
C ASP A 44 12.39 -5.34 13.97
N ALA A 45 11.11 -4.99 13.92
CA ALA A 45 10.24 -5.33 12.80
C ALA A 45 10.35 -4.37 11.61
N LEU A 46 11.08 -3.26 11.72
CA LEU A 46 11.33 -2.34 10.61
C LEU A 46 12.62 -2.74 9.89
N MET A 47 12.59 -2.70 8.57
CA MET A 47 13.77 -2.78 7.73
C MET A 47 14.58 -1.49 7.96
N CYS A 48 15.74 -1.62 8.61
CA CYS A 48 16.64 -0.50 8.83
C CYS A 48 17.28 -0.08 7.52
N ASP A 49 16.91 1.10 7.02
CA ASP A 49 17.72 1.85 6.07
C ASP A 49 18.40 3.01 6.82
N ALA A 50 19.47 3.56 6.25
CA ALA A 50 20.24 4.65 6.83
C ALA A 50 19.39 5.94 6.97
N GLY A 51 18.60 6.03 8.04
CA GLY A 51 17.64 7.11 8.26
C GLY A 51 16.65 6.83 9.39
N ARG A 52 15.47 7.44 9.31
CA ARG A 52 14.34 7.20 10.23
C ARG A 52 13.45 6.10 9.63
N PRO A 53 13.51 4.85 10.13
CA PRO A 53 12.74 3.76 9.54
C PRO A 53 11.24 4.06 9.65
N LEU A 54 10.54 3.96 8.52
CA LEU A 54 9.12 4.28 8.39
C LEU A 54 8.47 3.28 7.43
N SER A 55 7.42 2.62 7.91
CA SER A 55 6.57 1.76 7.08
C SER A 55 5.14 2.30 7.06
N ILE A 56 4.52 2.23 5.90
CA ILE A 56 3.09 2.37 5.71
C ILE A 56 2.57 1.00 5.35
N ASN A 57 1.52 0.57 6.04
CA ASN A 57 0.95 -0.75 5.87
C ASN A 57 -0.55 -0.66 5.66
N PHE A 58 -1.09 -1.64 4.95
CA PHE A 58 -2.50 -1.71 4.64
C PHE A 58 -2.97 -3.16 4.63
N HIS A 59 -4.12 -3.41 5.23
CA HIS A 59 -4.82 -4.69 5.14
C HIS A 59 -6.32 -4.51 5.40
N ARG A 60 -7.10 -5.48 4.92
CA ARG A 60 -8.52 -5.60 5.24
C ARG A 60 -8.69 -6.42 6.52
N LEU A 61 -9.60 -6.00 7.39
CA LEU A 61 -9.98 -6.73 8.60
C LEU A 61 -11.05 -7.75 8.28
N SER A 62 -11.14 -8.80 9.10
CA SER A 62 -12.19 -9.82 9.04
C SER A 62 -13.62 -9.24 9.14
N SER A 63 -13.77 -8.07 9.78
CA SER A 63 -15.02 -7.31 9.86
C SER A 63 -15.45 -6.65 8.54
N GLY A 64 -14.59 -6.68 7.52
CA GLY A 64 -14.76 -5.97 6.26
C GLY A 64 -14.28 -4.52 6.29
N ARG A 65 -13.87 -3.99 7.44
CA ARG A 65 -13.22 -2.66 7.56
C ARG A 65 -11.79 -2.70 7.04
N PHE A 66 -11.23 -1.52 6.82
CA PHE A 66 -9.88 -1.35 6.27
C PHE A 66 -8.95 -0.75 7.31
N ALA A 67 -7.77 -1.33 7.49
CA ALA A 67 -6.74 -0.83 8.40
C ALA A 67 -5.57 -0.24 7.60
N VAL A 68 -5.28 1.04 7.83
CA VAL A 68 -4.11 1.74 7.29
C VAL A 68 -3.23 2.12 8.48
N SER A 69 -1.95 1.75 8.47
CA SER A 69 -1.05 2.07 9.58
C SER A 69 0.24 2.74 9.17
N ARG A 70 0.74 3.63 10.03
CA ARG A 70 2.04 4.28 9.94
C ARG A 70 2.91 3.78 11.10
N THR A 71 3.96 3.04 10.78
CA THR A 71 4.89 2.45 11.75
C THR A 71 6.25 3.10 11.67
N HIS A 72 6.81 3.54 12.80
CA HIS A 72 8.16 4.11 12.87
C HIS A 72 8.81 3.81 14.22
N LEU A 73 10.10 4.13 14.36
CA LEU A 73 10.79 4.09 15.65
C LEU A 73 10.46 5.34 16.47
N ASN A 74 10.10 5.16 17.73
CA ASN A 74 9.78 6.22 18.68
C ASN A 74 10.62 6.10 19.96
N GLY A 75 11.89 6.46 19.86
CA GLY A 75 12.83 6.40 20.99
C GLY A 75 13.45 5.03 21.19
N ASP A 76 14.15 4.88 22.31
CA ASP A 76 14.90 3.68 22.64
C ASP A 76 14.00 2.56 23.14
N GLU A 77 14.34 1.31 22.81
CA GLU A 77 13.61 0.18 23.35
C GLU A 77 13.94 -0.02 24.83
N TYR A 78 12.92 -0.08 25.69
CA TYR A 78 13.09 -0.28 27.14
C TYR A 78 13.91 -1.56 27.47
N SER A 79 13.87 -2.56 26.58
CA SER A 79 14.47 -3.88 26.79
C SER A 79 16.00 -3.88 26.77
N GLY A 80 16.64 -2.82 26.26
CA GLY A 80 18.09 -2.74 26.06
C GLY A 80 18.62 -3.64 24.94
N ARG A 81 17.76 -4.30 24.15
CA ARG A 81 18.15 -5.21 23.05
C ARG A 81 18.53 -4.48 21.75
N GLY A 82 18.53 -3.14 21.75
CA GLY A 82 18.73 -2.32 20.54
C GLY A 82 17.47 -2.27 19.67
N GLY A 83 17.54 -1.60 18.51
CA GLY A 83 16.45 -1.60 17.51
C GLY A 83 15.32 -0.59 17.71
N GLY A 84 15.30 0.18 18.80
CA GLY A 84 14.31 1.23 19.07
C GLY A 84 12.91 0.72 19.38
N GLN A 85 12.09 1.54 20.04
CA GLN A 85 10.69 1.22 20.31
C GLN A 85 9.89 1.37 19.02
N VAL A 86 9.26 0.29 18.54
CA VAL A 86 8.36 0.37 17.39
C VAL A 86 7.01 0.95 17.81
N TYR A 87 6.58 2.02 17.13
CA TYR A 87 5.29 2.67 17.30
C TYR A 87 4.49 2.59 16.01
N SER A 88 3.25 2.09 16.09
CA SER A 88 2.30 2.07 14.97
C SER A 88 1.03 2.81 15.32
N HIS A 89 0.70 3.81 14.51
CA HIS A 89 -0.62 4.44 14.50
C HIS A 89 -1.47 3.77 13.44
N ILE A 90 -2.59 3.19 13.84
CA ILE A 90 -3.51 2.46 12.97
C ILE A 90 -4.80 3.24 12.85
N LEU A 91 -5.24 3.49 11.61
CA LEU A 91 -6.54 4.05 11.26
C LEU A 91 -7.43 2.93 10.71
N VAL A 92 -8.64 2.81 11.24
CA VAL A 92 -9.63 1.82 10.81
C VAL A 92 -10.83 2.52 10.19
N LEU A 93 -11.07 2.18 8.93
CA LEU A 93 -12.01 2.86 8.05
C LEU A 93 -13.19 1.94 7.72
N ARG A 94 -14.39 2.53 7.64
CA ARG A 94 -15.50 1.92 6.91
C ARG A 94 -15.27 2.10 5.41
N GLU A 95 -15.89 1.21 4.62
CA GLU A 95 -15.79 1.25 3.16
C GLU A 95 -16.18 2.60 2.57
N SER A 96 -17.28 3.19 3.03
CA SER A 96 -17.75 4.50 2.56
C SER A 96 -16.75 5.63 2.76
N VAL A 97 -15.98 5.60 3.85
CA VAL A 97 -14.89 6.57 4.10
C VAL A 97 -13.74 6.25 3.17
N PHE A 98 -13.33 5.00 3.06
CA PHE A 98 -12.19 4.65 2.21
C PHE A 98 -12.45 4.93 0.72
N ALA A 99 -13.69 4.71 0.27
CA ALA A 99 -14.18 5.02 -1.07
C ALA A 99 -14.11 6.53 -1.39
N SER A 100 -14.34 7.42 -0.42
CA SER A 100 -14.19 8.88 -0.64
C SER A 100 -12.74 9.29 -0.91
N PHE A 101 -11.79 8.42 -0.56
CA PHE A 101 -10.37 8.57 -0.90
C PHE A 101 -9.94 7.73 -2.12
N GLY A 102 -10.89 7.16 -2.87
CA GLY A 102 -10.61 6.31 -4.02
C GLY A 102 -9.87 5.03 -3.66
N TYR A 103 -10.14 4.49 -2.45
CA TYR A 103 -9.48 3.32 -1.90
C TYR A 103 -7.94 3.45 -1.86
N HIS A 104 -7.44 4.64 -1.53
CA HIS A 104 -6.00 4.95 -1.55
C HIS A 104 -5.44 5.17 -0.13
N PRO A 105 -4.69 4.23 0.46
CA PRO A 105 -4.22 4.28 1.85
C PRO A 105 -3.38 5.52 2.20
N PHE A 106 -2.47 5.93 1.31
CA PHE A 106 -1.62 7.11 1.56
C PHE A 106 -2.42 8.41 1.68
N ARG A 107 -3.50 8.57 0.92
CA ARG A 107 -4.33 9.79 0.98
C ARG A 107 -5.14 9.88 2.26
N VAL A 108 -5.50 8.74 2.84
CA VAL A 108 -6.10 8.67 4.17
C VAL A 108 -5.09 9.17 5.21
N LEU A 109 -3.83 8.70 5.13
CA LEU A 109 -2.78 9.13 6.05
C LEU A 109 -2.46 10.61 5.89
N GLU A 110 -2.34 11.12 4.65
CA GLU A 110 -2.17 12.55 4.37
C GLU A 110 -3.29 13.38 4.99
N ALA A 111 -4.56 12.98 4.78
CA ALA A 111 -5.70 13.68 5.34
C ALA A 111 -5.71 13.65 6.88
N ALA A 112 -5.30 12.54 7.48
CA ALA A 112 -5.21 12.41 8.94
C ALA A 112 -4.05 13.25 9.51
N GLU A 113 -2.93 13.32 8.81
CA GLU A 113 -1.79 14.18 9.16
C GLU A 113 -2.15 15.66 9.10
N VAL A 114 -2.78 16.10 8.00
CA VAL A 114 -3.27 17.47 7.83
C VAL A 114 -4.33 17.83 8.88
N ALA A 115 -5.16 16.87 9.28
CA ALA A 115 -6.13 17.05 10.36
C ALA A 115 -5.50 17.06 11.77
N GLY A 116 -4.19 16.89 11.89
CA GLY A 116 -3.48 16.83 13.18
C GLY A 116 -3.82 15.59 14.00
N ARG A 117 -4.22 14.49 13.36
CA ARG A 117 -4.68 13.26 14.03
C ARG A 117 -3.61 12.17 14.12
N LEU A 118 -2.47 12.35 13.47
CA LEU A 118 -1.30 11.46 13.55
C LEU A 118 -0.23 12.01 14.49
N THR A 119 -0.64 12.52 15.66
CA THR A 119 0.27 12.95 16.73
C THR A 119 0.76 11.76 17.54
N LEU A 120 1.94 11.89 18.15
CA LEU A 120 2.43 10.86 19.05
C LEU A 120 1.49 10.73 20.26
N TRP A 121 1.08 9.50 20.55
CA TRP A 121 0.27 9.21 21.72
C TRP A 121 1.10 9.27 23.00
N GLU A 122 0.56 9.96 24.00
CA GLU A 122 1.15 10.04 25.33
C GLU A 122 0.58 8.94 26.24
N PRO A 123 1.45 8.14 26.89
CA PRO A 123 1.01 7.12 27.84
C PRO A 123 0.14 7.70 28.96
N GLY A 124 -1.03 7.10 29.18
CA GLY A 124 -1.98 7.52 30.22
C GLY A 124 -3.44 7.52 29.77
N THR A 125 -3.70 7.45 28.47
CA THR A 125 -5.05 7.32 27.91
C THR A 125 -5.18 6.01 27.12
N GLU A 126 -5.93 5.04 27.65
CA GLU A 126 -6.18 3.78 26.95
C GLU A 126 -7.26 3.93 25.85
N THR A 127 -8.06 5.01 25.92
CA THR A 127 -9.14 5.30 24.98
C THR A 127 -8.78 6.47 24.08
N LEU A 128 -8.88 6.26 22.76
CA LEU A 128 -8.64 7.28 21.75
C LEU A 128 -9.96 7.81 21.19
N GLU A 129 -10.05 9.10 20.94
CA GLU A 129 -11.24 9.69 20.30
C GLU A 129 -11.34 9.22 18.83
N SER A 130 -12.50 8.70 18.40
CA SER A 130 -12.78 8.56 16.97
C SER A 130 -12.89 9.95 16.34
N PHE A 131 -12.54 10.15 15.07
CA PHE A 131 -12.61 11.48 14.46
C PHE A 131 -13.16 11.45 13.03
N PRO A 132 -13.86 12.51 12.58
CA PRO A 132 -14.22 12.63 11.18
C PRO A 132 -12.97 12.92 10.36
N LEU A 133 -12.77 12.19 9.27
CA LEU A 133 -11.70 12.47 8.31
C LEU A 133 -12.27 13.37 7.19
N PRO A 134 -11.89 14.66 7.13
CA PRO A 134 -12.43 15.56 6.14
C PRO A 134 -11.84 15.28 4.75
N GLY A 135 -12.64 15.58 3.73
CA GLY A 135 -12.20 15.59 2.34
C GLY A 135 -12.66 14.39 1.52
N ALA A 136 -12.42 14.54 0.22
CA ALA A 136 -12.56 13.50 -0.78
C ALA A 136 -11.49 13.74 -1.83
N CYS A 137 -11.07 12.70 -2.53
CA CYS A 137 -10.13 12.86 -3.64
C CYS A 137 -10.55 12.02 -4.84
N SER A 138 -10.18 12.52 -6.03
CA SER A 138 -10.27 11.73 -7.26
C SER A 138 -9.49 10.42 -7.08
N PRO A 139 -9.99 9.28 -7.60
CA PRO A 139 -9.25 8.01 -7.61
C PRO A 139 -7.81 8.10 -8.13
N VAL A 140 -7.55 9.05 -9.03
CA VAL A 140 -6.22 9.33 -9.58
C VAL A 140 -5.90 10.80 -9.42
N ARG A 141 -4.67 11.09 -8.97
CA ARG A 141 -4.09 12.43 -9.01
C ARG A 141 -3.09 12.52 -10.15
N GLY A 142 -3.54 13.00 -11.32
CA GLY A 142 -2.73 13.00 -12.54
C GLY A 142 -1.36 13.69 -12.41
N ILE A 143 -1.28 14.76 -11.59
CA ILE A 143 0.00 15.44 -11.30
C ILE A 143 0.96 14.53 -10.53
N GLU A 144 0.46 13.75 -9.56
CA GLU A 144 1.28 12.81 -8.78
C GLU A 144 1.74 11.65 -9.66
N VAL A 145 0.86 11.10 -10.50
CA VAL A 145 1.23 10.08 -11.49
C VAL A 145 2.32 10.59 -12.44
N ALA A 146 2.19 11.82 -12.95
CA ALA A 146 3.19 12.40 -13.83
C ALA A 146 4.55 12.57 -13.14
N ARG A 147 4.57 13.02 -11.87
CA ARG A 147 5.81 13.10 -11.07
C ARG A 147 6.40 11.73 -10.79
N ALA A 148 5.56 10.77 -10.41
CA ALA A 148 5.98 9.39 -10.18
C ALA A 148 6.59 8.78 -11.44
N LYS A 149 6.00 9.00 -12.62
CA LYS A 149 6.57 8.57 -13.92
C LYS A 149 7.97 9.15 -14.14
N GLN A 150 8.19 10.42 -13.82
CA GLN A 150 9.51 11.06 -13.96
C GLN A 150 10.57 10.44 -13.03
N THR A 151 10.18 10.02 -11.83
CA THR A 151 11.10 9.42 -10.84
C THR A 151 11.27 7.90 -11.00
N LEU A 152 10.22 7.20 -11.40
CA LEU A 152 10.17 5.74 -11.42
C LEU A 152 10.34 5.17 -12.83
N SER A 153 10.10 5.93 -13.90
CA SER A 153 9.91 5.48 -15.28
C SER A 153 8.59 4.74 -15.51
N THR A 154 8.15 4.68 -16.78
CA THR A 154 6.99 3.87 -17.17
C THR A 154 7.26 2.38 -16.93
N SER A 155 8.45 1.90 -17.32
CA SER A 155 8.83 0.48 -17.21
C SER A 155 8.70 -0.03 -15.77
N LEU A 156 9.25 0.70 -14.79
CA LEU A 156 9.15 0.27 -13.39
C LEU A 156 7.69 0.26 -12.91
N LEU A 157 6.91 1.29 -13.25
CA LEU A 157 5.50 1.38 -12.82
C LEU A 157 4.66 0.23 -13.38
N SER A 158 4.81 -0.11 -14.66
CA SER A 158 4.07 -1.21 -15.28
C SER A 158 4.50 -2.57 -14.73
N ARG A 159 5.80 -2.76 -14.49
CA ARG A 159 6.35 -3.96 -13.82
C ARG A 159 5.81 -4.12 -12.40
N LEU A 160 5.78 -3.04 -11.61
CA LEU A 160 5.23 -3.05 -10.26
C LEU A 160 3.74 -3.44 -10.30
N LEU A 161 2.96 -2.83 -11.21
CA LEU A 161 1.56 -3.21 -11.42
C LEU A 161 1.42 -4.69 -11.77
N HIS A 162 2.23 -5.18 -12.71
CA HIS A 162 2.21 -6.59 -13.09
C HIS A 162 2.43 -7.51 -11.89
N ILE A 163 3.52 -7.28 -11.14
CA ILE A 163 3.88 -8.06 -9.95
C ILE A 163 2.75 -8.07 -8.92
N THR A 164 2.10 -6.92 -8.71
CA THR A 164 1.04 -6.81 -7.69
C THR A 164 -0.25 -7.51 -8.07
N MET A 165 -0.45 -7.80 -9.35
CA MET A 165 -1.60 -8.55 -9.86
C MET A 165 -1.35 -10.06 -9.95
N LEU A 166 -0.14 -10.52 -9.62
CA LEU A 166 0.13 -11.95 -9.48
C LEU A 166 -0.71 -12.53 -8.32
N PRO A 167 -1.16 -13.79 -8.42
CA PRO A 167 -1.94 -14.43 -7.37
C PRO A 167 -1.10 -14.79 -6.13
N GLU A 168 0.22 -14.91 -6.27
CA GLU A 168 1.13 -15.22 -5.17
C GLU A 168 1.41 -14.01 -4.29
N ASN A 169 1.81 -14.29 -3.05
CA ASN A 169 2.45 -13.28 -2.23
C ASN A 169 3.82 -12.92 -2.80
N VAL A 170 4.02 -11.62 -3.05
CA VAL A 170 5.20 -11.10 -3.72
C VAL A 170 6.01 -10.18 -2.81
N GLY A 171 7.32 -10.19 -3.03
CA GLY A 171 8.28 -9.27 -2.44
C GLY A 171 8.94 -8.44 -3.53
N VAL A 172 9.19 -7.16 -3.27
CA VAL A 172 9.89 -6.25 -4.18
C VAL A 172 11.10 -5.68 -3.46
N MET A 173 12.28 -5.85 -4.05
CA MET A 173 13.51 -5.20 -3.62
C MET A 173 13.74 -3.94 -4.44
N THR A 174 14.06 -2.85 -3.77
CA THR A 174 14.26 -1.55 -4.42
C THR A 174 15.28 -0.72 -3.65
N ASP A 175 15.97 0.19 -4.34
CA ASP A 175 16.82 1.22 -3.75
C ASP A 175 16.09 2.58 -3.68
N ARG A 176 14.94 2.69 -4.35
CA ARG A 176 14.10 3.88 -4.45
C ARG A 176 13.18 4.00 -3.24
N ASN A 177 12.46 5.13 -3.16
CA ASN A 177 11.49 5.35 -2.09
C ASN A 177 10.29 4.38 -2.24
N PRO A 178 10.06 3.46 -1.28
CA PRO A 178 8.97 2.49 -1.36
C PRO A 178 7.60 3.14 -1.21
N HIS A 179 7.49 4.26 -0.48
CA HIS A 179 6.22 4.98 -0.30
C HIS A 179 5.76 5.59 -1.61
N LEU A 180 6.67 6.20 -2.38
CA LEU A 180 6.36 6.73 -3.71
C LEU A 180 5.92 5.63 -4.67
N GLN A 181 6.60 4.48 -4.66
CA GLN A 181 6.27 3.33 -5.50
C GLN A 181 4.85 2.81 -5.22
N VAL A 182 4.53 2.53 -3.95
CA VAL A 182 3.20 2.01 -3.61
C VAL A 182 2.12 3.07 -3.81
N ALA A 183 2.37 4.34 -3.49
CA ALA A 183 1.40 5.40 -3.76
C ALA A 183 1.08 5.51 -5.26
N ALA A 184 2.11 5.58 -6.12
CA ALA A 184 1.93 5.64 -7.56
C ALA A 184 1.25 4.38 -8.12
N MET A 185 1.57 3.21 -7.58
CA MET A 185 0.87 1.96 -7.91
C MET A 185 -0.61 2.04 -7.55
N PHE A 186 -0.96 2.54 -6.35
CA PHE A 186 -2.37 2.72 -5.97
C PHE A 186 -3.09 3.75 -6.85
N ASP A 187 -2.42 4.76 -7.40
CA ASP A 187 -3.03 5.64 -8.41
C ASP A 187 -3.42 4.88 -9.69
N LEU A 188 -2.67 3.84 -10.03
CA LEU A 188 -2.77 3.12 -11.30
C LEU A 188 -3.50 1.76 -11.21
N LEU A 189 -3.73 1.24 -10.01
CA LEU A 189 -4.46 -0.01 -9.79
C LEU A 189 -5.97 0.14 -10.05
N PRO A 190 -6.63 -0.90 -10.59
CA PRO A 190 -8.09 -1.00 -10.61
C PRO A 190 -8.69 -0.85 -9.21
N LEU A 191 -9.86 -0.20 -9.09
CA LEU A 191 -10.45 0.14 -7.79
C LEU A 191 -10.78 -1.08 -6.92
N ASP A 192 -11.27 -2.15 -7.52
CA ASP A 192 -11.54 -3.44 -6.91
C ASP A 192 -10.26 -4.08 -6.36
N ARG A 193 -9.16 -4.00 -7.11
CA ARG A 193 -7.86 -4.52 -6.66
C ARG A 193 -7.28 -3.73 -5.50
N ARG A 194 -7.58 -2.44 -5.37
CA ARG A 194 -7.12 -1.63 -4.22
C ARG A 194 -7.70 -2.11 -2.90
N THR A 195 -8.93 -2.65 -2.88
CA THR A 195 -9.57 -3.12 -1.64
C THR A 195 -9.11 -4.50 -1.19
N ASP A 196 -8.64 -5.33 -2.12
CA ASP A 196 -8.16 -6.69 -1.82
C ASP A 196 -6.65 -6.75 -1.58
N MET A 197 -5.91 -5.73 -2.04
CA MET A 197 -4.49 -5.60 -1.81
C MET A 197 -4.16 -5.52 -0.32
N THR A 198 -3.11 -6.20 0.13
CA THR A 198 -2.50 -5.95 1.44
C THR A 198 -1.02 -5.70 1.25
N PHE A 199 -0.45 -4.71 1.93
CA PHE A 199 0.97 -4.37 1.74
C PHE A 199 1.69 -3.83 2.96
N SER A 200 3.02 -3.88 2.88
CA SER A 200 3.96 -3.19 3.77
C SER A 200 5.08 -2.55 2.95
N THR A 201 5.49 -1.33 3.30
CA THR A 201 6.57 -0.60 2.62
C THR A 201 7.91 -0.59 3.34
N GLY A 202 8.00 -1.24 4.50
CA GLY A 202 9.21 -1.20 5.32
C GLY A 202 9.24 -2.11 6.53
N LEU A 203 8.23 -2.96 6.76
CA LEU A 203 8.32 -4.01 7.77
C LEU A 203 9.16 -5.19 7.26
N LYS A 204 9.82 -5.90 8.17
CA LYS A 204 10.42 -7.22 7.92
C LYS A 204 9.32 -8.25 7.67
N PRO A 205 9.57 -9.26 6.82
CA PRO A 205 8.63 -10.36 6.61
C PRO A 205 8.22 -11.06 7.89
N SER A 206 6.99 -11.58 7.92
CA SER A 206 6.44 -12.26 9.09
C SER A 206 5.36 -13.24 8.66
N GLN A 207 5.41 -14.45 9.22
CA GLN A 207 4.42 -15.48 8.97
C GLN A 207 3.03 -15.12 9.52
N GLN A 208 2.96 -14.24 10.53
CA GLN A 208 1.70 -13.79 11.11
C GLN A 208 1.05 -12.69 10.26
N ARG A 209 1.86 -11.92 9.55
CA ARG A 209 1.43 -10.73 8.78
C ARG A 209 1.57 -11.04 7.31
N ASN A 210 0.59 -11.77 6.80
CA ASN A 210 0.57 -12.26 5.44
C ASN A 210 0.18 -11.15 4.46
N PHE A 211 1.02 -10.14 4.29
CA PHE A 211 0.84 -9.12 3.26
C PHE A 211 0.87 -9.76 1.86
N HIS A 212 0.16 -9.22 0.88
CA HIS A 212 0.26 -9.65 -0.51
C HIS A 212 1.55 -9.10 -1.12
N LEU A 213 1.76 -7.79 -0.97
CA LEU A 213 2.93 -7.07 -1.43
C LEU A 213 3.83 -6.64 -0.27
N GLN A 214 5.10 -7.03 -0.32
CA GLN A 214 6.10 -6.54 0.62
C GLN A 214 7.20 -5.80 -0.12
N ILE A 215 7.39 -4.51 0.16
CA ILE A 215 8.49 -3.74 -0.42
C ILE A 215 9.59 -3.58 0.61
N ALA A 216 10.77 -4.09 0.25
CA ALA A 216 12.00 -3.96 1.01
C ALA A 216 12.92 -2.96 0.32
N ARG A 217 13.17 -1.83 0.96
CA ARG A 217 14.28 -0.98 0.57
C ARG A 217 15.58 -1.63 1.08
N THR A 218 16.43 -2.10 0.18
CA THR A 218 17.69 -2.77 0.54
C THR A 218 18.85 -2.13 -0.19
N THR A 219 19.86 -1.71 0.57
CA THR A 219 21.08 -1.12 0.01
C THR A 219 22.16 -2.16 -0.26
N ASN A 220 22.23 -3.29 0.47
CA ASN A 220 23.41 -4.17 0.38
C ASN A 220 23.20 -5.69 0.51
N ASP A 221 22.03 -6.22 0.89
CA ASP A 221 21.88 -7.69 0.96
C ASP A 221 20.49 -8.20 0.53
N ALA A 222 20.35 -8.45 -0.77
CA ALA A 222 19.18 -9.12 -1.34
C ALA A 222 19.03 -10.56 -0.81
N ASN A 223 20.14 -11.23 -0.49
CA ASN A 223 20.13 -12.60 0.00
C ASN A 223 19.58 -12.66 1.43
N GLU A 224 19.83 -11.64 2.26
CA GLU A 224 19.26 -11.56 3.60
C GLU A 224 17.73 -11.51 3.56
N VAL A 225 17.17 -10.64 2.74
CA VAL A 225 15.71 -10.47 2.60
C VAL A 225 15.06 -11.76 2.08
N GLN A 226 15.62 -12.37 1.05
CA GLN A 226 15.14 -13.64 0.51
C GLN A 226 15.28 -14.80 1.52
N ARG A 227 16.35 -14.82 2.30
CA ARG A 227 16.56 -15.84 3.34
C ARG A 227 15.54 -15.71 4.46
N LEU A 228 15.15 -14.48 4.82
CA LEU A 228 14.15 -14.21 5.85
C LEU A 228 12.73 -14.58 5.41
N ASP A 229 12.46 -14.64 4.10
CA ASP A 229 11.14 -14.96 3.59
C ASP A 229 11.16 -15.88 2.37
N ARG A 230 11.04 -17.19 2.66
CA ARG A 230 10.91 -18.25 1.65
C ARG A 230 9.48 -18.45 1.15
N GLN A 231 8.49 -17.71 1.68
CA GLN A 231 7.09 -17.86 1.31
C GLN A 231 6.68 -16.94 0.15
N ARG A 232 7.55 -16.00 -0.23
CA ARG A 232 7.31 -15.03 -1.29
C ARG A 232 8.21 -15.25 -2.50
N VAL A 233 7.66 -14.89 -3.66
CA VAL A 233 8.46 -14.67 -4.86
C VAL A 233 9.01 -13.25 -4.80
N TRP A 234 10.34 -13.11 -4.80
CA TRP A 234 11.01 -11.82 -4.71
C TRP A 234 11.45 -11.33 -6.09
N PHE A 235 11.11 -10.09 -6.41
CA PHE A 235 11.51 -9.41 -7.64
C PHE A 235 12.50 -8.30 -7.31
N ASP A 236 13.62 -8.25 -8.04
CA ASP A 236 14.56 -7.15 -7.95
C ASP A 236 14.20 -6.02 -8.93
N LEU A 237 13.73 -4.89 -8.38
CA LEU A 237 13.40 -3.67 -9.14
C LEU A 237 14.38 -2.53 -8.83
N ARG A 238 15.59 -2.84 -8.35
CA ARG A 238 16.67 -1.83 -8.20
C ARG A 238 17.09 -1.27 -9.57
N HIS A 239 16.99 -2.08 -10.62
CA HIS A 239 17.31 -1.70 -11.99
C HIS A 239 16.05 -1.74 -12.88
N ASP A 240 15.93 -0.81 -13.83
CA ASP A 240 14.79 -0.77 -14.76
C ASP A 240 14.68 -2.04 -15.63
N ALA A 241 15.79 -2.76 -15.80
CA ALA A 241 15.89 -4.01 -16.53
C ALA A 241 15.73 -5.27 -15.64
N GLY A 242 15.18 -5.15 -14.43
CA GLY A 242 15.06 -6.21 -13.44
C GLY A 242 14.38 -7.52 -13.89
N ASP A 243 14.33 -8.49 -12.98
CA ASP A 243 14.14 -9.95 -13.18
C ASP A 243 12.80 -10.42 -13.75
N LEU A 244 11.98 -9.57 -14.36
CA LEU A 244 10.72 -10.02 -14.93
C LEU A 244 10.97 -10.86 -16.18
N VAL A 245 10.66 -12.15 -16.05
CA VAL A 245 10.67 -13.12 -17.14
C VAL A 245 9.25 -13.29 -17.64
N GLY A 246 8.93 -12.70 -18.79
CA GLY A 246 7.65 -12.86 -19.47
C GLY A 246 6.98 -11.56 -19.87
N PRO A 247 5.87 -11.65 -20.63
CA PRO A 247 5.05 -10.49 -20.97
C PRO A 247 4.39 -9.91 -19.72
N LEU A 248 4.05 -8.62 -19.77
CA LEU A 248 3.24 -8.01 -18.71
C LEU A 248 1.81 -8.58 -18.80
N ASN A 249 0.98 -8.26 -17.80
CA ASN A 249 -0.43 -8.57 -17.93
C ASN A 249 -1.14 -7.42 -18.65
N GLU A 250 -2.32 -7.70 -19.20
CA GLU A 250 -3.07 -6.77 -20.05
C GLU A 250 -3.26 -5.39 -19.40
N TRP A 251 -3.52 -5.34 -18.09
CA TRP A 251 -3.69 -4.06 -17.38
C TRP A 251 -2.38 -3.27 -17.27
N ALA A 252 -1.28 -3.95 -16.93
CA ALA A 252 0.03 -3.31 -16.84
C ALA A 252 0.53 -2.79 -18.20
N GLU A 253 0.28 -3.54 -19.28
CA GLU A 253 0.53 -3.13 -20.66
C GLU A 253 -0.29 -1.91 -21.05
N PHE A 254 -1.60 -1.95 -20.80
CA PHE A 254 -2.50 -0.83 -21.06
C PHE A 254 -2.07 0.45 -20.32
N VAL A 255 -1.74 0.34 -19.03
CA VAL A 255 -1.24 1.47 -18.26
C VAL A 255 0.11 1.98 -18.79
N ALA A 256 1.01 1.09 -19.19
CA ALA A 256 2.29 1.48 -19.79
C ALA A 256 2.07 2.35 -21.04
N ALA A 257 1.21 1.88 -21.95
CA ALA A 257 0.86 2.62 -23.15
C ALA A 257 0.23 3.99 -22.81
N LEU A 258 -0.67 4.04 -21.81
CA LEU A 258 -1.32 5.31 -21.40
C LEU A 258 -0.29 6.31 -20.88
N LEU A 259 0.66 5.84 -20.08
CA LEU A 259 1.74 6.66 -19.54
C LEU A 259 2.66 7.16 -20.66
N GLU A 260 3.05 6.31 -21.60
CA GLU A 260 3.90 6.65 -22.74
C GLU A 260 3.27 7.67 -23.67
N GLY A 261 2.00 7.48 -24.02
CA GLY A 261 1.24 8.44 -24.84
C GLY A 261 0.84 9.73 -24.11
N GLY A 262 1.11 9.84 -22.80
CA GLY A 262 0.78 11.04 -22.02
C GLY A 262 -0.72 11.20 -21.73
N HIS A 263 -1.48 10.11 -21.77
CA HIS A 263 -2.94 10.11 -21.65
C HIS A 263 -3.43 9.88 -20.20
N ILE A 264 -2.66 10.35 -19.21
CA ILE A 264 -2.96 10.20 -17.77
C ILE A 264 -4.35 10.74 -17.40
N ALA A 265 -4.82 11.78 -18.09
CA ALA A 265 -6.13 12.39 -17.86
C ALA A 265 -7.32 11.42 -18.13
N ALA A 266 -7.10 10.33 -18.88
CA ALA A 266 -8.12 9.32 -19.14
C ALA A 266 -8.29 8.32 -17.99
N LEU A 267 -7.27 8.11 -17.15
CA LEU A 267 -7.26 7.09 -16.08
C LEU A 267 -8.44 7.17 -15.11
N PRO A 268 -8.88 8.35 -14.60
CA PRO A 268 -10.05 8.40 -13.71
C PRO A 268 -11.33 7.85 -14.33
N ARG A 269 -11.51 7.98 -15.65
CA ARG A 269 -12.68 7.47 -16.36
C ARG A 269 -12.60 5.96 -16.50
N VAL A 270 -11.44 5.46 -16.91
CA VAL A 270 -11.10 4.03 -17.05
C VAL A 270 -11.32 3.28 -15.73
N LEU A 271 -10.83 3.82 -14.61
CA LEU A 271 -10.96 3.17 -13.31
C LEU A 271 -12.39 3.15 -12.77
N ARG A 272 -13.24 4.10 -13.18
CA ARG A 272 -14.66 4.11 -12.81
C ARG A 272 -15.47 3.11 -13.63
N SER A 273 -15.04 2.80 -14.85
CA SER A 273 -15.72 1.77 -15.66
C SER A 273 -15.40 0.37 -15.16
N THR A 274 -14.18 0.11 -14.66
CA THR A 274 -13.82 -1.20 -14.09
C THR A 274 -14.62 -1.53 -12.83
N ASP A 275 -14.84 -0.55 -11.95
CA ASP A 275 -15.60 -0.76 -10.71
C ASP A 275 -17.08 -1.13 -10.94
N ARG A 276 -17.68 -0.65 -12.03
CA ARG A 276 -19.08 -0.97 -12.37
C ARG A 276 -19.28 -2.38 -12.92
N GLN A 277 -18.21 -3.04 -13.35
CA GLN A 277 -18.27 -4.35 -13.99
C GLN A 277 -17.50 -5.41 -13.18
N ARG A 278 -17.81 -5.52 -11.89
CA ARG A 278 -17.21 -6.55 -11.00
C ARG A 278 -17.31 -7.98 -11.53
N ASP A 279 -18.22 -8.26 -12.47
CA ASP A 279 -18.42 -9.57 -13.09
C ASP A 279 -17.88 -9.68 -14.54
N GLY A 280 -17.29 -8.60 -15.09
CA GLY A 280 -16.76 -8.55 -16.45
C GLY A 280 -15.29 -8.95 -16.55
N SER A 281 -14.92 -9.66 -17.61
CA SER A 281 -13.50 -9.90 -17.93
C SER A 281 -12.77 -8.57 -18.17
N LEU A 282 -11.59 -8.38 -17.56
CA LEU A 282 -10.72 -7.22 -17.79
C LEU A 282 -10.50 -6.95 -19.29
N SER A 283 -10.38 -8.00 -20.09
CA SER A 283 -10.21 -7.91 -21.55
C SER A 283 -11.37 -7.18 -22.26
N GLY A 284 -12.61 -7.35 -21.80
CA GLY A 284 -13.78 -6.68 -22.35
C GLY A 284 -13.78 -5.19 -22.04
N ILE A 285 -13.41 -4.83 -20.80
CA ILE A 285 -13.30 -3.43 -20.37
C ILE A 285 -12.16 -2.74 -21.12
N LEU A 286 -11.02 -3.41 -21.27
CA LEU A 286 -9.88 -2.87 -22.03
C LEU A 286 -10.25 -2.64 -23.49
N SER A 287 -10.96 -3.58 -24.12
CA SER A 287 -11.42 -3.43 -25.51
C SER A 287 -12.38 -2.24 -25.70
N GLU A 288 -13.35 -2.05 -24.80
CA GLU A 288 -14.25 -0.88 -24.84
C GLU A 288 -13.51 0.44 -24.63
N LEU A 289 -12.53 0.44 -23.73
CA LEU A 289 -11.72 1.61 -23.44
C LEU A 289 -10.79 1.97 -24.60
N GLU A 290 -10.12 0.98 -25.20
CA GLU A 290 -9.32 1.19 -26.40
C GLU A 290 -10.15 1.79 -27.52
N LEU A 291 -11.35 1.26 -27.77
CA LEU A 291 -12.27 1.78 -28.78
C LEU A 291 -12.68 3.24 -28.46
N GLY A 292 -12.96 3.53 -27.18
CA GLY A 292 -13.24 4.89 -26.72
C GLY A 292 -12.06 5.84 -26.85
N LEU A 293 -10.82 5.39 -26.60
CA LEU A 293 -9.61 6.20 -26.75
C LEU A 293 -9.28 6.43 -28.23
N GLN A 294 -9.46 5.41 -29.08
CA GLN A 294 -9.33 5.53 -30.54
C GLN A 294 -10.26 6.61 -31.07
N GLN A 295 -11.52 6.61 -30.65
CA GLN A 295 -12.52 7.57 -31.11
C GLN A 295 -12.30 8.99 -30.58
N ASN A 296 -11.87 9.15 -29.33
CA ASN A 296 -11.84 10.47 -28.68
C ASN A 296 -10.49 11.19 -28.77
N ILE A 297 -9.38 10.46 -28.83
CA ILE A 297 -8.03 11.04 -28.75
C ILE A 297 -7.06 10.49 -29.78
N GLY A 298 -7.55 9.74 -30.78
CA GLY A 298 -6.74 9.22 -31.88
C GLY A 298 -5.74 8.15 -31.43
N TRP A 299 -6.09 7.38 -30.40
CA TRP A 299 -5.25 6.27 -29.92
C TRP A 299 -4.99 5.28 -31.07
N PRO A 300 -3.74 4.83 -31.30
CA PRO A 300 -3.45 3.88 -32.36
C PRO A 300 -4.12 2.54 -32.06
N ALA A 301 -4.75 1.92 -33.07
CA ALA A 301 -5.24 0.56 -32.92
C ALA A 301 -4.06 -0.36 -32.58
N ALA A 302 -4.20 -1.19 -31.54
CA ALA A 302 -3.22 -2.22 -31.26
C ALA A 302 -3.09 -3.09 -32.52
N SER A 303 -1.93 -3.03 -33.17
CA SER A 303 -1.64 -3.85 -34.33
C SER A 303 -1.74 -5.33 -33.92
N ALA A 304 -2.71 -6.03 -34.46
CA ALA A 304 -3.17 -7.36 -34.05
C ALA A 304 -2.17 -8.52 -34.27
N GLU A 305 -0.86 -8.24 -34.42
CA GLU A 305 0.14 -9.27 -34.72
C GLU A 305 1.42 -9.01 -33.92
N VAL A 306 1.51 -9.63 -32.74
CA VAL A 306 2.80 -10.01 -32.16
C VAL A 306 3.01 -11.48 -32.55
N PRO A 307 3.97 -11.80 -33.43
CA PRO A 307 4.31 -13.20 -33.69
C PRO A 307 4.93 -13.79 -32.42
N ILE A 308 4.39 -14.94 -31.99
CA ILE A 308 4.87 -15.77 -30.88
C ILE A 308 6.28 -16.31 -31.19
#